data_AF-A0A690V3D8-F1
#
_entry.id   AF-A0A690V3D8-F1
#
_cell.length_a   1.000
_cell.length_b   1.000
_cell.length_c   1.000
_cell.angle_alpha   90.00
_cell.angle_beta   90.00
_cell.angle_gamma   90.00
#
_symmetry.space_group_name_H-M   'P 1'
#
loop_
_entity.id
_entity.type
_entity.pdbx_description
1 polymer ?
#
loop_
_entity_poly.entity_id
_entity_poly.type
_entity_poly.pdbx_seq_one_letter_code
_entity_poly.pdbx_strand_id
1 'polypeptide(L)'
;MLNSKDRTQVILEKSGLSLSKFATILGKDRRTLAKFIENDTVKELDTKSKEKICEFFRYPFKIWESNENEFYTLLNQIENNEIRIIDEGYIGGLKYIFENENEGSLILHPAFPNPAYRDFTVPLVYQNNDSKEARIYRIKRGEKMRAHSFNASEWYSIKSLLEFCFSPIGNFYTKEQKIQILELMINTFKDNLNKSLYFFDSYDKKIYGLDVFYLSINAKENTMFFKAPLEMLLVEIKNSTLVHKIHEHYTHAKKCPAHILTQDACFIMEILLQCLKDNLDIKESCDILDKKSPYGNLFKKSLSVDL
;
A
#
# COMPACT_ATOMS: atom_id res chain seq x y z
N MET A 1 -7.10 41.22 -13.68
CA MET A 1 -6.60 40.74 -12.36
C MET A 1 -7.81 40.37 -11.54
N LEU A 2 -7.98 39.09 -11.23
CA LEU A 2 -9.07 38.62 -10.38
C LEU A 2 -8.93 39.18 -8.97
N ASN A 3 -9.94 39.92 -8.51
CA ASN A 3 -10.00 40.41 -7.14
C ASN A 3 -10.46 39.29 -6.18
N SER A 4 -10.50 39.56 -4.87
CA SER A 4 -10.89 38.53 -3.89
C SER A 4 -12.34 38.01 -4.05
N LYS A 5 -13.26 38.85 -4.57
CA LYS A 5 -14.63 38.44 -4.89
C LYS A 5 -14.63 37.44 -6.06
N ASP A 6 -13.97 37.78 -7.17
CA ASP A 6 -13.91 36.93 -8.36
C ASP A 6 -13.31 35.56 -8.02
N ARG A 7 -12.22 35.54 -7.24
CA ARG A 7 -11.58 34.29 -6.78
C ARG A 7 -12.50 33.47 -5.89
N THR A 8 -13.24 34.11 -4.98
CA THR A 8 -14.18 33.42 -4.08
C THR A 8 -15.32 32.79 -4.86
N GLN A 9 -15.84 33.49 -5.88
CA GLN A 9 -16.89 32.98 -6.75
C GLN A 9 -16.41 31.76 -7.55
N VAL A 10 -15.23 31.85 -8.17
CA VAL A 10 -14.66 30.73 -8.93
C VAL A 10 -14.38 29.52 -8.04
N ILE A 11 -13.88 29.73 -6.82
CA ILE A 11 -13.67 28.64 -5.84
C ILE A 11 -15.01 28.00 -5.44
N LEU A 12 -16.05 28.81 -5.19
CA LEU A 12 -17.38 28.32 -4.85
C LEU A 12 -17.97 27.47 -5.98
N GLU A 13 -17.96 27.99 -7.21
CA GLU A 13 -18.46 27.28 -8.39
C GLU A 13 -17.72 25.96 -8.61
N LYS A 14 -16.38 25.97 -8.53
CA LYS A 14 -15.56 24.78 -8.66
C LYS A 14 -15.81 23.75 -7.55
N SER A 15 -16.06 24.21 -6.33
CA SER A 15 -16.27 23.32 -5.18
C SER A 15 -17.55 22.48 -5.28
N GLY A 16 -18.51 22.89 -6.12
CA GLY A 16 -19.84 22.27 -6.20
C GLY A 16 -20.67 22.39 -4.91
N LEU A 17 -20.23 23.21 -3.93
CA LEU A 17 -20.95 23.41 -2.68
C LEU A 17 -22.12 24.38 -2.86
N SER A 18 -23.17 24.16 -2.08
CA SER A 18 -24.22 25.17 -1.94
C SER A 18 -23.70 26.39 -1.18
N LEU A 19 -24.26 27.57 -1.48
CA LEU A 19 -23.90 28.82 -0.80
C LEU A 19 -24.05 28.72 0.73
N SER A 20 -25.06 27.99 1.21
CA SER A 20 -25.27 27.73 2.63
C SER A 20 -24.11 26.95 3.25
N LYS A 21 -23.64 25.88 2.59
CA LYS A 21 -22.55 25.05 3.10
C LYS A 21 -21.21 25.79 3.07
N PHE A 22 -20.99 26.61 2.04
CA PHE A 22 -19.83 27.49 1.96
C PHE A 22 -19.84 28.54 3.07
N ALA A 23 -20.98 29.17 3.36
CA ALA A 23 -21.11 30.14 4.46
C ALA A 23 -20.81 29.50 5.83
N THR A 24 -21.26 28.26 6.07
CA THR A 24 -20.95 27.50 7.28
C THR A 24 -19.44 27.28 7.46
N ILE A 25 -18.72 26.92 6.40
CA ILE A 25 -17.25 26.75 6.42
C ILE A 25 -16.58 28.05 6.88
N LEU A 26 -17.02 29.19 6.33
CA LEU A 26 -16.49 30.50 6.71
C LEU A 26 -16.92 30.96 8.11
N GLY A 27 -17.92 30.31 8.72
CA GLY A 27 -18.56 30.79 9.94
C GLY A 27 -19.29 32.12 9.74
N LYS A 28 -19.91 32.30 8.57
CA LYS A 28 -20.69 33.50 8.22
C LYS A 28 -22.15 33.17 7.96
N ASP A 29 -23.00 34.19 8.07
CA ASP A 29 -24.38 34.08 7.61
C ASP A 29 -24.46 34.01 6.09
N ARG A 30 -25.38 33.18 5.57
CA ARG A 30 -25.60 32.99 4.12
C ARG A 30 -25.89 34.31 3.42
N ARG A 31 -26.68 35.21 4.02
CA ARG A 31 -27.05 36.50 3.41
C ARG A 31 -25.84 37.43 3.33
N THR A 32 -24.93 37.34 4.30
CA THR A 32 -23.66 38.09 4.28
C THR A 32 -22.77 37.64 3.12
N LEU A 33 -22.66 36.32 2.89
CA LEU A 33 -21.90 35.79 1.78
C LEU A 33 -22.58 36.07 0.42
N ALA A 34 -23.90 35.96 0.34
CA ALA A 34 -24.66 36.31 -0.87
C ALA A 34 -24.42 37.78 -1.27
N LYS A 35 -24.56 38.71 -0.31
CA LYS A 35 -24.29 40.14 -0.55
C LYS A 35 -22.85 40.43 -0.97
N PHE A 36 -21.89 39.66 -0.48
CA PHE A 36 -20.48 39.79 -0.88
C PHE A 36 -20.26 39.39 -2.33
N ILE A 37 -20.93 38.33 -2.80
CA ILE A 37 -20.85 37.85 -4.18
C ILE A 37 -21.68 38.75 -5.13
N GLU A 38 -22.83 39.25 -4.68
CA GLU A 38 -23.77 40.01 -5.52
C GLU A 38 -23.42 41.50 -5.66
N ASN A 39 -22.85 42.15 -4.63
CA ASN A 39 -22.53 43.58 -4.71
C ASN A 39 -21.17 43.83 -5.37
N ASP A 40 -21.06 44.86 -6.21
CA ASP A 40 -19.80 45.35 -6.81
C ASP A 40 -19.03 46.31 -5.90
N THR A 41 -19.36 46.35 -4.61
CA THR A 41 -18.56 47.10 -3.65
C THR A 41 -17.22 46.41 -3.44
N VAL A 42 -16.12 47.17 -3.58
CA VAL A 42 -14.71 46.75 -3.38
C VAL A 42 -14.42 46.44 -1.90
N LYS A 43 -15.20 45.57 -1.27
CA LYS A 43 -14.85 45.02 0.04
C LYS A 43 -14.07 43.75 -0.20
N GLU A 44 -12.81 43.75 0.21
CA GLU A 44 -11.97 42.56 0.25
C GLU A 44 -12.55 41.52 1.23
N LEU A 45 -12.42 40.24 0.87
CA LEU A 45 -12.67 39.16 1.83
C LEU A 45 -11.66 39.25 2.98
N ASP A 46 -12.11 39.20 4.23
CA ASP A 46 -11.21 39.26 5.38
C ASP A 46 -10.25 38.06 5.43
N THR A 47 -9.06 38.29 5.98
CA THR A 47 -7.98 37.31 6.07
C THR A 47 -8.43 36.01 6.74
N LYS A 48 -9.23 36.08 7.80
CA LYS A 48 -9.73 34.88 8.51
C LYS A 48 -10.61 34.00 7.62
N SER A 49 -11.40 34.62 6.75
CA SER A 49 -12.22 33.90 5.77
C SER A 49 -11.37 33.32 4.65
N LYS A 50 -10.35 34.05 4.18
CA LYS A 50 -9.35 33.56 3.22
C LYS A 50 -8.58 32.34 3.78
N GLU A 51 -8.16 32.39 5.04
CA GLU A 51 -7.49 31.30 5.77
C GLU A 51 -8.39 30.07 5.85
N LYS A 52 -9.66 30.23 6.22
CA LYS A 52 -10.63 29.11 6.28
C LYS A 52 -10.87 28.45 4.93
N ILE A 53 -10.90 29.23 3.84
CA ILE A 53 -11.01 28.69 2.47
C ILE A 53 -9.74 27.90 2.14
N CYS A 54 -8.56 28.47 2.41
CA CYS A 54 -7.29 27.80 2.19
C CYS A 54 -7.18 26.50 3.00
N GLU A 55 -7.58 26.50 4.27
CA GLU A 55 -7.57 25.32 5.13
C GLU A 55 -8.53 24.24 4.62
N PHE A 56 -9.78 24.62 4.34
CA PHE A 56 -10.82 23.66 3.95
C PHE A 56 -10.55 23.03 2.57
N PHE A 57 -10.13 23.85 1.59
CA PHE A 57 -9.87 23.40 0.23
C PHE A 57 -8.41 23.08 -0.06
N ARG A 58 -7.54 23.22 0.96
CA ARG A 58 -6.10 22.95 0.89
C ARG A 58 -5.38 23.75 -0.22
N TYR A 59 -5.76 25.01 -0.39
CA TYR A 59 -5.04 25.93 -1.25
C TYR A 59 -3.94 26.65 -0.47
N PRO A 60 -2.76 26.89 -1.05
CA PRO A 60 -1.75 27.73 -0.43
C PRO A 60 -2.27 29.16 -0.33
N PHE A 61 -1.88 29.91 0.72
CA PHE A 61 -2.38 31.26 0.92
C PHE A 61 -2.05 32.23 -0.23
N LYS A 62 -0.95 31.98 -0.96
CA LYS A 62 -0.56 32.72 -2.19
C LYS A 62 -1.64 32.71 -3.28
N ILE A 63 -2.62 31.79 -3.23
CA ILE A 63 -3.75 31.77 -4.17
C ILE A 63 -4.56 33.08 -4.15
N TRP A 64 -4.47 33.89 -3.09
CA TRP A 64 -5.14 35.18 -3.01
C TRP A 64 -4.35 36.33 -3.64
N GLU A 65 -3.04 36.16 -3.80
CA GLU A 65 -2.10 37.20 -4.26
C GLU A 65 -1.49 36.86 -5.63
N SER A 66 -1.72 35.64 -6.12
CA SER A 66 -1.23 35.14 -7.41
C SER A 66 -1.78 35.93 -8.59
N ASN A 67 -1.10 35.91 -9.74
CA ASN A 67 -1.71 36.41 -10.99
C ASN A 67 -2.83 35.46 -11.48
N GLU A 68 -3.56 35.84 -12.52
CA GLU A 68 -4.72 35.08 -13.01
C GLU A 68 -4.35 33.68 -13.52
N ASN A 69 -3.26 33.55 -14.28
CA ASN A 69 -2.79 32.25 -14.75
C ASN A 69 -2.38 31.35 -13.58
N GLU A 70 -1.59 31.90 -12.65
CA GLU A 70 -1.15 31.20 -11.44
C GLU A 70 -2.35 30.86 -10.52
N PHE A 71 -3.37 31.71 -10.44
CA PHE A 71 -4.61 31.41 -9.70
C PHE A 71 -5.29 30.16 -10.25
N TYR A 72 -5.52 30.07 -11.57
CA TYR A 72 -6.13 28.89 -12.17
C TYR A 72 -5.21 27.67 -12.07
N THR A 73 -3.90 27.85 -12.13
CA THR A 73 -2.93 26.78 -11.85
C THR A 73 -3.09 26.26 -10.43
N LEU A 74 -3.09 27.11 -9.40
CA LEU A 74 -3.23 26.74 -7.99
C LEU A 74 -4.64 26.21 -7.65
N LEU A 75 -5.66 26.67 -8.36
CA LEU A 75 -7.02 26.21 -8.23
C LEU A 75 -7.16 24.78 -8.78
N ASN A 76 -6.49 24.47 -9.90
CA ASN A 76 -6.55 23.19 -10.61
C ASN A 76 -5.52 22.17 -10.15
N GLN A 77 -4.37 22.63 -9.66
CA GLN A 77 -3.41 21.81 -8.99
C GLN A 77 -3.91 21.58 -7.58
N ILE A 78 -4.25 20.33 -7.26
CA ILE A 78 -4.13 19.91 -5.88
C ILE A 78 -2.63 20.07 -5.58
N GLU A 79 -2.24 20.96 -4.66
CA GLU A 79 -0.89 20.92 -4.06
C GLU A 79 -0.77 19.62 -3.26
N ASN A 80 -0.75 18.48 -3.96
CA ASN A 80 -0.82 17.15 -3.37
C ASN A 80 0.60 16.70 -3.04
N ASN A 81 1.26 17.37 -2.10
CA ASN A 81 2.42 16.77 -1.42
C ASN A 81 2.04 15.43 -0.75
N GLU A 82 0.74 15.15 -0.61
CA GLU A 82 0.20 13.92 -0.07
C GLU A 82 0.11 12.76 -1.07
N ILE A 83 0.10 12.99 -2.39
CA ILE A 83 0.03 11.89 -3.39
C ILE A 83 0.95 12.20 -4.56
N ARG A 84 1.90 11.30 -4.83
CA ARG A 84 2.82 11.38 -5.97
C ARG A 84 2.70 10.12 -6.82
N ILE A 85 2.48 10.32 -8.13
CA ILE A 85 2.53 9.23 -9.11
C ILE A 85 3.97 9.13 -9.63
N ILE A 86 4.53 7.92 -9.59
CA ILE A 86 5.83 7.59 -10.17
C ILE A 86 5.56 6.69 -11.38
N ASP A 87 5.72 7.26 -12.56
CA ASP A 87 5.55 6.58 -13.85
C ASP A 87 6.87 6.61 -14.63
N GLU A 88 7.86 5.91 -14.08
CA GLU A 88 9.21 5.79 -14.67
C GLU A 88 9.41 4.41 -15.32
N GLY A 89 8.31 3.72 -15.63
CA GLY A 89 8.29 2.35 -16.13
C GLY A 89 8.85 1.33 -15.13
N TYR A 90 9.09 0.10 -15.61
CA TYR A 90 9.50 -1.03 -14.77
C TYR A 90 10.79 -0.76 -13.97
N ILE A 91 11.82 -0.23 -14.62
CA ILE A 91 13.14 0.01 -14.00
C ILE A 91 13.02 1.08 -12.92
N GLY A 92 12.35 2.19 -13.23
CA GLY A 92 12.11 3.25 -12.24
C GLY A 92 11.30 2.75 -11.05
N GLY A 93 10.30 1.89 -11.28
CA GLY A 93 9.56 1.22 -10.22
C GLY A 93 10.45 0.34 -9.33
N LEU A 94 11.34 -0.47 -9.91
CA LEU A 94 12.29 -1.29 -9.15
C LEU A 94 13.25 -0.44 -8.31
N LYS A 95 13.79 0.63 -8.91
CA LYS A 95 14.68 1.58 -8.24
C LYS A 95 13.96 2.26 -7.07
N TYR A 96 12.77 2.78 -7.32
CA TYR A 96 11.97 3.46 -6.31
C TYR A 96 11.69 2.56 -5.10
N ILE A 97 11.25 1.32 -5.33
CA ILE A 97 11.00 0.37 -4.25
C ILE A 97 12.28 0.13 -3.44
N PHE A 98 13.41 -0.10 -4.11
CA PHE A 98 14.68 -0.33 -3.42
C PHE A 98 15.10 0.87 -2.55
N GLU A 99 14.91 2.09 -3.05
CA GLU A 99 15.31 3.34 -2.37
C GLU A 99 14.35 3.75 -1.23
N ASN A 100 13.07 3.36 -1.29
CA ASN A 100 12.04 3.85 -0.37
C ASN A 100 11.42 2.76 0.54
N GLU A 101 11.66 1.46 0.28
CA GLU A 101 11.31 0.37 1.19
C GLU A 101 12.34 0.32 2.34
N ASN A 102 12.16 1.18 3.35
CA ASN A 102 13.13 1.44 4.42
C ASN A 102 12.94 0.56 5.66
N GLU A 103 13.87 0.70 6.61
CA GLU A 103 13.85 0.04 7.92
C GLU A 103 12.52 0.28 8.66
N GLY A 104 11.89 -0.80 9.11
CA GLY A 104 10.60 -0.77 9.81
C GLY A 104 9.39 -0.72 8.89
N SER A 105 9.55 -0.90 7.58
CA SER A 105 8.42 -1.01 6.65
C SER A 105 7.57 -2.25 6.94
N LEU A 106 6.25 -2.06 6.91
CA LEU A 106 5.26 -3.12 6.78
C LEU A 106 4.96 -3.30 5.29
N ILE A 107 5.21 -4.50 4.78
CA ILE A 107 5.11 -4.82 3.35
C ILE A 107 4.02 -5.87 3.16
N LEU A 108 3.00 -5.52 2.40
CA LEU A 108 1.93 -6.43 1.99
C LEU A 108 2.21 -6.91 0.56
N HIS A 109 2.29 -8.22 0.41
CA HIS A 109 2.53 -8.87 -0.87
C HIS A 109 1.24 -9.46 -1.44
N PRO A 110 0.95 -9.23 -2.74
CA PRO A 110 -0.23 -9.81 -3.38
C PRO A 110 -0.06 -11.31 -3.68
N ALA A 111 1.18 -11.78 -3.74
CA ALA A 111 1.50 -13.18 -4.02
C ALA A 111 2.71 -13.62 -3.20
N PHE A 112 2.62 -14.82 -2.64
CA PHE A 112 3.74 -15.52 -2.03
C PHE A 112 4.51 -16.33 -3.09
N PRO A 113 5.85 -16.37 -3.05
CA PRO A 113 6.76 -15.55 -2.23
C PRO A 113 7.08 -14.20 -2.88
N ASN A 114 7.64 -13.25 -2.11
CA ASN A 114 8.25 -12.03 -2.65
C ASN A 114 9.35 -12.37 -3.69
N PRO A 115 9.39 -11.65 -4.84
CA PRO A 115 10.46 -11.81 -5.84
C PRO A 115 11.89 -11.80 -5.27
N ALA A 116 12.10 -11.06 -4.18
CA ALA A 116 13.39 -10.97 -3.48
C ALA A 116 13.96 -12.32 -2.99
N TYR A 117 13.10 -13.33 -2.82
CA TYR A 117 13.50 -14.70 -2.44
C TYR A 117 13.62 -15.60 -3.65
N ARG A 118 12.56 -15.71 -4.45
CA ARG A 118 12.48 -16.70 -5.53
C ARG A 118 13.46 -16.44 -6.68
N ASP A 119 13.75 -15.17 -6.99
CA ASP A 119 14.61 -14.80 -8.12
C ASP A 119 16.09 -15.13 -7.85
N PHE A 120 16.45 -15.50 -6.61
CA PHE A 120 17.80 -15.92 -6.23
C PHE A 120 17.99 -17.43 -6.26
N THR A 121 16.93 -18.18 -6.00
CA THR A 121 16.95 -19.65 -6.01
C THR A 121 16.62 -20.22 -7.37
N VAL A 122 15.76 -19.55 -8.13
CA VAL A 122 15.18 -20.09 -9.37
C VAL A 122 15.42 -19.12 -10.53
N PRO A 123 15.96 -19.58 -11.67
CA PRO A 123 16.09 -18.74 -12.85
C PRO A 123 14.71 -18.26 -13.31
N LEU A 124 14.64 -17.00 -13.75
CA LEU A 124 13.40 -16.36 -14.19
C LEU A 124 12.73 -17.19 -15.29
N VAL A 125 11.44 -17.49 -15.09
CA VAL A 125 10.63 -18.24 -16.06
C VAL A 125 10.24 -17.35 -17.26
N TYR A 126 10.21 -16.03 -17.07
CA TYR A 126 9.88 -15.07 -18.13
C TYR A 126 11.11 -14.71 -18.98
N GLN A 127 10.90 -14.60 -20.30
CA GLN A 127 11.96 -14.30 -21.27
C GLN A 127 12.74 -13.03 -20.91
N ASN A 128 14.06 -13.12 -21.04
CA ASN A 128 15.11 -12.13 -20.80
C ASN A 128 14.96 -10.82 -21.61
N ASN A 129 13.89 -10.07 -21.42
CA ASN A 129 13.80 -8.66 -21.82
C ASN A 129 14.22 -7.73 -20.68
N ASP A 130 14.91 -8.26 -19.66
CA ASP A 130 15.42 -7.45 -18.58
C ASP A 130 16.67 -6.69 -19.00
N SER A 131 16.60 -5.37 -18.89
CA SER A 131 17.79 -4.53 -18.99
C SER A 131 18.81 -4.94 -17.91
N LYS A 132 20.09 -4.72 -18.17
CA LYS A 132 21.15 -4.95 -17.18
C LYS A 132 20.86 -4.21 -15.87
N GLU A 133 20.21 -3.05 -15.96
CA GLU A 133 19.84 -2.22 -14.81
C GLU A 133 18.71 -2.82 -13.97
N ALA A 134 17.65 -3.35 -14.59
CA ALA A 134 16.59 -4.06 -13.87
C ALA A 134 17.13 -5.25 -13.07
N ARG A 135 18.10 -5.98 -13.64
CA ARG A 135 18.79 -7.07 -12.94
C ARG A 135 19.58 -6.56 -11.73
N ILE A 136 20.27 -5.42 -11.84
CA ILE A 136 21.02 -4.82 -10.72
C ILE A 136 20.08 -4.48 -9.56
N TYR A 137 18.96 -3.80 -9.81
CA TYR A 137 18.04 -3.42 -8.72
C TYR A 137 17.34 -4.61 -8.07
N ARG A 138 17.02 -5.68 -8.83
CA ARG A 138 16.51 -6.93 -8.23
C ARG A 138 17.52 -7.61 -7.32
N ILE A 139 18.79 -7.67 -7.75
CA ILE A 139 19.87 -8.21 -6.93
C ILE A 139 20.02 -7.38 -5.64
N LYS A 140 20.16 -6.06 -5.78
CA LYS A 140 20.27 -5.14 -4.62
C LYS A 140 19.10 -5.27 -3.66
N ARG A 141 17.87 -5.34 -4.18
CA ARG A 141 16.67 -5.50 -3.34
C ARG A 141 16.66 -6.84 -2.62
N GLY A 142 16.99 -7.95 -3.29
CA GLY A 142 17.02 -9.24 -2.61
C GLY A 142 18.14 -9.37 -1.59
N GLU A 143 19.31 -8.77 -1.84
CA GLU A 143 20.37 -8.64 -0.83
C GLU A 143 19.88 -7.85 0.39
N LYS A 144 19.22 -6.69 0.17
CA LYS A 144 18.61 -5.88 1.24
C LYS A 144 17.58 -6.70 2.05
N MET A 145 16.66 -7.38 1.37
CA MET A 145 15.60 -8.18 2.03
C MET A 145 16.12 -9.40 2.78
N ARG A 146 17.30 -9.94 2.45
CA ARG A 146 17.90 -11.06 3.19
C ARG A 146 18.92 -10.63 4.24
N ALA A 147 19.43 -9.41 4.18
CA ALA A 147 20.39 -8.90 5.15
C ALA A 147 19.80 -8.94 6.57
N HIS A 148 20.47 -9.60 7.52
CA HIS A 148 20.00 -9.68 8.91
C HIS A 148 19.82 -8.32 9.58
N SER A 149 20.54 -7.29 9.13
CA SER A 149 20.41 -5.92 9.65
C SER A 149 19.11 -5.23 9.25
N PHE A 150 18.47 -5.65 8.15
CA PHE A 150 17.29 -4.99 7.62
C PHE A 150 16.02 -5.39 8.37
N ASN A 151 15.35 -4.41 8.97
CA ASN A 151 14.13 -4.57 9.72
C ASN A 151 12.90 -4.40 8.81
N ALA A 152 12.07 -5.43 8.74
CA ALA A 152 10.82 -5.39 7.97
C ALA A 152 9.80 -6.41 8.47
N SER A 153 8.52 -6.08 8.30
CA SER A 153 7.40 -7.00 8.52
C SER A 153 6.73 -7.33 7.19
N GLU A 154 6.80 -8.59 6.77
CA GLU A 154 6.17 -9.05 5.54
C GLU A 154 4.85 -9.79 5.82
N TRP A 155 3.82 -9.41 5.09
CA TRP A 155 2.46 -9.94 5.20
C TRP A 155 2.05 -10.61 3.89
N TYR A 156 1.58 -11.85 4.01
CA TYR A 156 1.06 -12.65 2.90
C TYR A 156 -0.29 -13.25 3.27
N SER A 157 -1.20 -13.35 2.32
CA SER A 157 -2.45 -14.08 2.57
C SER A 157 -2.18 -15.58 2.64
N ILE A 158 -2.89 -16.29 3.52
CA ILE A 158 -2.86 -17.75 3.58
C ILE A 158 -3.25 -18.36 2.24
N LYS A 159 -4.20 -17.74 1.52
CA LYS A 159 -4.57 -18.11 0.16
C LYS A 159 -3.34 -18.14 -0.76
N SER A 160 -2.59 -17.04 -0.82
CA SER A 160 -1.40 -16.96 -1.68
C SER A 160 -0.32 -17.98 -1.33
N LEU A 161 -0.14 -18.30 -0.04
CA LEU A 161 0.78 -19.34 0.42
C LEU A 161 0.34 -20.74 -0.06
N LEU A 162 -0.94 -21.07 0.08
CA LEU A 162 -1.49 -22.35 -0.37
C LEU A 162 -1.46 -22.48 -1.89
N GLU A 163 -1.79 -21.42 -2.62
CA GLU A 163 -1.68 -21.37 -4.09
C GLU A 163 -0.25 -21.63 -4.55
N PHE A 164 0.73 -21.01 -3.90
CA PHE A 164 2.15 -21.25 -4.19
C PHE A 164 2.56 -22.71 -3.91
N CYS A 165 2.10 -23.30 -2.82
CA CYS A 165 2.45 -24.69 -2.52
C CYS A 165 1.76 -25.66 -3.48
N PHE A 166 0.45 -25.55 -3.68
CA PHE A 166 -0.36 -26.63 -4.23
C PHE A 166 -1.14 -26.30 -5.50
N SER A 167 -1.35 -25.03 -5.85
CA SER A 167 -2.10 -24.71 -7.08
C SER A 167 -1.27 -25.06 -8.32
N PRO A 168 -1.86 -25.77 -9.30
CA PRO A 168 -1.25 -25.94 -10.62
C PRO A 168 -1.50 -24.73 -11.53
N ILE A 169 -2.47 -23.86 -11.19
CA ILE A 169 -2.85 -22.69 -12.00
C ILE A 169 -2.08 -21.47 -11.53
N GLY A 170 -1.45 -20.75 -12.47
CA GLY A 170 -0.69 -19.53 -12.19
C GLY A 170 0.64 -19.76 -11.47
N ASN A 171 1.04 -21.02 -11.29
CA ASN A 171 2.23 -21.42 -10.56
C ASN A 171 3.22 -22.12 -11.48
N PHE A 172 4.27 -21.40 -11.86
CA PHE A 172 5.25 -21.86 -12.85
C PHE A 172 6.43 -22.61 -12.23
N TYR A 173 6.42 -22.84 -10.91
CA TYR A 173 7.52 -23.46 -10.18
C TYR A 173 7.35 -24.98 -10.13
N THR A 174 8.44 -25.71 -10.40
CA THR A 174 8.48 -27.15 -10.13
C THR A 174 8.43 -27.41 -8.62
N LYS A 175 8.12 -28.64 -8.22
CA LYS A 175 8.14 -29.03 -6.81
C LYS A 175 9.48 -28.73 -6.15
N GLU A 176 10.59 -29.04 -6.82
CA GLU A 176 11.94 -28.81 -6.31
C GLU A 176 12.22 -27.32 -6.13
N GLN A 177 11.76 -26.48 -7.06
CA GLN A 177 11.86 -25.03 -6.96
C GLN A 177 11.04 -24.48 -5.79
N LYS A 178 9.82 -24.99 -5.58
CA LYS A 178 8.99 -24.62 -4.42
C LYS A 178 9.68 -24.96 -3.09
N ILE A 179 10.28 -26.15 -3.01
CA ILE A 179 11.05 -26.61 -1.86
C ILE A 179 12.23 -25.66 -1.59
N GLN A 180 13.05 -25.34 -2.60
CA GLN A 180 14.20 -24.44 -2.46
C GLN A 180 13.81 -23.03 -1.99
N ILE A 181 12.72 -22.51 -2.54
CA ILE A 181 12.17 -21.20 -2.16
C ILE A 181 11.73 -21.20 -0.69
N LEU A 182 10.96 -22.21 -0.26
CA LEU A 182 10.52 -22.32 1.13
C LEU A 182 11.70 -22.47 2.07
N GLU A 183 12.70 -23.29 1.73
CA GLU A 183 13.92 -23.45 2.52
C GLU A 183 14.67 -22.12 2.67
N LEU A 184 14.81 -21.34 1.58
CA LEU A 184 15.41 -20.00 1.65
C LEU A 184 14.62 -19.05 2.55
N MET A 185 13.29 -19.03 2.44
CA MET A 185 12.45 -18.17 3.27
C MET A 185 12.54 -18.58 4.74
N ILE A 186 12.40 -19.88 5.04
CA ILE A 186 12.58 -20.41 6.40
C ILE A 186 13.95 -19.97 6.95
N ASN A 187 15.03 -20.17 6.21
CA ASN A 187 16.37 -19.76 6.64
C ASN A 187 16.52 -18.25 6.83
N THR A 188 15.79 -17.42 6.07
CA THR A 188 15.87 -15.96 6.18
C THR A 188 15.14 -15.43 7.40
N PHE A 189 13.98 -16.01 7.73
CA PHE A 189 13.11 -15.54 8.82
C PHE A 189 13.36 -16.25 10.15
N LYS A 190 13.80 -17.51 10.12
CA LYS A 190 14.11 -18.27 11.33
C LYS A 190 15.25 -17.59 12.09
N ASP A 191 15.01 -17.38 13.38
CA ASP A 191 15.93 -16.73 14.32
C ASP A 191 16.38 -15.30 13.90
N ASN A 192 15.65 -14.66 12.98
CA ASN A 192 15.93 -13.31 12.53
C ASN A 192 15.05 -12.28 13.23
N LEU A 193 15.50 -11.77 14.38
CA LEU A 193 14.73 -10.83 15.21
C LEU A 193 14.39 -9.49 14.53
N ASN A 194 15.07 -9.15 13.44
CA ASN A 194 14.77 -7.94 12.67
C ASN A 194 13.65 -8.17 11.65
N LYS A 195 13.27 -9.42 11.37
CA LYS A 195 12.24 -9.73 10.40
C LYS A 195 11.04 -10.38 11.05
N SER A 196 9.87 -9.97 10.60
CA SER A 196 8.62 -10.61 10.98
C SER A 196 7.88 -11.08 9.75
N LEU A 197 7.32 -12.27 9.81
CA LEU A 197 6.54 -12.87 8.74
C LEU A 197 5.15 -13.18 9.27
N TYR A 198 4.14 -12.70 8.55
CA TYR A 198 2.74 -12.88 8.91
C TYR A 198 1.99 -13.55 7.76
N PHE A 199 1.21 -14.57 8.11
CA PHE A 199 0.24 -15.18 7.22
C PHE A 199 -1.16 -14.87 7.74
N PHE A 200 -1.96 -14.15 6.95
CA PHE A 200 -3.28 -13.67 7.38
C PHE A 200 -4.42 -14.22 6.53
N ASP A 201 -5.61 -14.28 7.13
CA ASP A 201 -6.86 -14.56 6.43
C ASP A 201 -7.30 -13.30 5.66
N SER A 202 -7.17 -13.34 4.32
CA SER A 202 -7.54 -12.21 3.45
C SER A 202 -9.05 -11.95 3.38
N TYR A 203 -9.88 -12.83 3.92
CA TYR A 203 -11.32 -12.64 3.99
C TYR A 203 -11.76 -12.06 5.34
N ASP A 204 -10.91 -12.13 6.38
CA ASP A 204 -11.19 -11.51 7.67
C ASP A 204 -10.92 -10.01 7.64
N LYS A 205 -11.88 -9.21 8.13
CA LYS A 205 -11.79 -7.73 8.21
C LYS A 205 -11.29 -7.07 6.91
N LYS A 206 -11.67 -7.62 5.76
CA LYS A 206 -11.13 -7.28 4.44
C LYS A 206 -11.22 -5.77 4.14
N ILE A 207 -10.09 -5.20 3.73
CA ILE A 207 -10.05 -3.94 2.99
C ILE A 207 -10.03 -4.30 1.50
N TYR A 208 -11.15 -4.06 0.82
CA TYR A 208 -11.30 -4.40 -0.60
C TYR A 208 -10.19 -3.77 -1.45
N GLY A 209 -9.51 -4.60 -2.22
CA GLY A 209 -8.47 -4.17 -3.15
C GLY A 209 -7.08 -4.04 -2.54
N LEU A 210 -6.91 -4.13 -1.21
CA LEU A 210 -5.59 -3.98 -0.60
C LEU A 210 -4.74 -5.24 -0.76
N ASP A 211 -5.38 -6.41 -0.71
CA ASP A 211 -4.79 -7.74 -0.82
C ASP A 211 -4.28 -8.08 -2.23
N VAL A 212 -4.68 -7.31 -3.24
CA VAL A 212 -4.32 -7.55 -4.65
C VAL A 212 -3.15 -6.70 -5.14
N PHE A 213 -2.70 -5.72 -4.35
CA PHE A 213 -1.56 -4.87 -4.71
C PHE A 213 -0.39 -5.09 -3.77
N TYR A 214 0.80 -4.89 -4.32
CA TYR A 214 1.98 -4.70 -3.48
C TYR A 214 1.90 -3.33 -2.82
N LEU A 215 2.05 -3.30 -1.50
CA LEU A 215 1.98 -2.10 -0.68
C LEU A 215 3.13 -2.11 0.34
N SER A 216 3.84 -1.00 0.46
CA SER A 216 4.83 -0.76 1.51
C SER A 216 4.39 0.44 2.35
N ILE A 217 4.44 0.31 3.66
CA ILE A 217 3.99 1.32 4.62
C ILE A 217 5.11 1.57 5.62
N ASN A 218 5.53 2.83 5.76
CA ASN A 218 6.42 3.27 6.82
C ASN A 218 5.72 4.34 7.66
N ALA A 219 5.13 3.90 8.79
CA ALA A 219 4.38 4.80 9.66
C ALA A 219 5.26 5.87 10.32
N LYS A 220 6.55 5.59 10.55
CA LYS A 220 7.50 6.55 11.12
C LYS A 220 7.80 7.70 10.14
N GLU A 221 7.96 7.35 8.86
CA GLU A 221 8.21 8.32 7.79
C GLU A 221 6.94 8.99 7.29
N ASN A 222 5.75 8.56 7.75
CA ASN A 222 4.45 8.98 7.22
C ASN A 222 4.30 8.74 5.72
N THR A 223 4.92 7.68 5.20
CA THR A 223 4.93 7.34 3.78
C THR A 223 4.34 5.95 3.57
N MET A 224 3.60 5.79 2.48
CA MET A 224 3.27 4.48 1.93
C MET A 224 3.29 4.55 0.42
N PHE A 225 3.54 3.44 -0.25
CA PHE A 225 3.41 3.37 -1.71
C PHE A 225 2.91 2.00 -2.15
N PHE A 226 2.17 1.98 -3.25
CA PHE A 226 1.68 0.74 -3.85
C PHE A 226 1.85 0.69 -5.36
N LYS A 227 1.92 -0.53 -5.90
CA LYS A 227 1.88 -0.78 -7.35
C LYS A 227 0.44 -0.76 -7.83
N ALA A 228 0.12 0.08 -8.80
CA ALA A 228 -1.23 0.08 -9.37
C ALA A 228 -1.41 -1.13 -10.32
N PRO A 229 -2.65 -1.64 -10.48
CA PRO A 229 -2.95 -2.86 -11.26
C PRO A 229 -2.72 -2.75 -12.77
N LEU A 230 -2.86 -1.56 -13.35
CA LEU A 230 -3.04 -1.41 -14.79
C LEU A 230 -1.77 -0.94 -15.51
N GLU A 231 -0.76 -0.44 -14.79
CA GLU A 231 0.48 0.07 -15.35
C GLU A 231 1.65 -0.19 -14.38
N MET A 232 2.90 -0.11 -14.87
CA MET A 232 4.11 -0.22 -14.04
C MET A 232 4.31 0.99 -13.10
N LEU A 233 3.23 1.69 -12.76
CA LEU A 233 3.24 2.92 -11.97
C LEU A 233 3.19 2.59 -10.47
N LEU A 234 3.85 3.45 -9.70
CA LEU A 234 3.73 3.48 -8.25
C LEU A 234 2.96 4.72 -7.83
N VAL A 235 2.10 4.57 -6.83
CA VAL A 235 1.46 5.71 -6.16
C VAL A 235 2.06 5.81 -4.77
N GLU A 236 2.81 6.87 -4.52
CA GLU A 236 3.28 7.27 -3.19
C GLU A 236 2.20 8.13 -2.52
N ILE A 237 1.96 7.87 -1.24
CA ILE A 237 1.05 8.60 -0.39
C ILE A 237 1.79 9.05 0.88
N LYS A 238 1.71 10.35 1.18
CA LYS A 238 2.27 10.99 2.39
C LYS A 238 1.20 11.52 3.34
N ASN A 239 -0.07 11.21 3.09
CA ASN A 239 -1.15 11.53 4.02
C ASN A 239 -1.00 10.70 5.31
N SER A 240 -0.49 11.33 6.37
CA SER A 240 -0.20 10.66 7.65
C SER A 240 -1.41 9.95 8.25
N THR A 241 -2.61 10.53 8.12
CA THR A 241 -3.85 9.94 8.64
C THR A 241 -4.18 8.62 7.94
N LEU A 242 -4.07 8.58 6.62
CA LEU A 242 -4.30 7.37 5.83
C LEU A 242 -3.22 6.32 6.08
N VAL A 243 -1.94 6.73 6.08
CA VAL A 243 -0.80 5.85 6.37
C VAL A 243 -0.98 5.16 7.72
N HIS A 244 -1.29 5.91 8.77
CA HIS A 244 -1.53 5.37 10.11
C HIS A 244 -2.77 4.49 10.16
N LYS A 245 -3.87 4.87 9.49
CA LYS A 245 -5.09 4.06 9.46
C LYS A 245 -4.85 2.68 8.84
N ILE A 246 -4.08 2.59 7.75
CA ILE A 246 -3.75 1.32 7.10
C ILE A 246 -2.73 0.55 7.96
N HIS A 247 -1.70 1.21 8.48
CA HIS A 247 -0.72 0.59 9.37
C HIS A 247 -1.39 -0.03 10.62
N GLU A 248 -2.29 0.70 11.28
CA GLU A 248 -3.06 0.22 12.43
C GLU A 248 -3.97 -0.96 12.07
N HIS A 249 -4.46 -1.03 10.84
CA HIS A 249 -5.26 -2.17 10.41
C HIS A 249 -4.49 -3.48 10.56
N TYR A 250 -3.18 -3.51 10.34
CA TYR A 250 -2.36 -4.72 10.47
C TYR A 250 -1.61 -4.85 11.80
N THR A 251 -1.55 -3.80 12.62
CA THR A 251 -0.76 -3.80 13.86
C THR A 251 -1.60 -3.72 15.13
N HIS A 252 -2.83 -3.20 15.05
CA HIS A 252 -3.68 -3.06 16.22
C HIS A 252 -4.47 -4.35 16.49
N ALA A 253 -4.30 -4.95 17.67
CA ALA A 253 -4.86 -6.27 18.03
C ALA A 253 -6.37 -6.45 17.72
N LYS A 254 -7.20 -5.41 17.92
CA LYS A 254 -8.64 -5.48 17.61
C LYS A 254 -8.98 -5.32 16.13
N LYS A 255 -8.13 -4.62 15.35
CA LYS A 255 -8.38 -4.28 13.94
C LYS A 255 -7.71 -5.27 12.97
N CYS A 256 -6.63 -5.91 13.41
CA CYS A 256 -5.86 -6.88 12.64
C CYS A 256 -6.72 -8.03 12.13
N PRO A 257 -6.57 -8.43 10.85
CA PRO A 257 -7.14 -9.69 10.37
C PRO A 257 -6.58 -10.86 11.19
N ALA A 258 -7.34 -11.94 11.29
CA ALA A 258 -6.89 -13.19 11.85
C ALA A 258 -5.62 -13.67 11.12
N HIS A 259 -4.58 -14.01 11.88
CA HIS A 259 -3.28 -14.32 11.33
C HIS A 259 -2.52 -15.32 12.20
N ILE A 260 -1.48 -15.90 11.61
CA ILE A 260 -0.48 -16.73 12.28
C ILE A 260 0.52 -15.80 12.98
N LEU A 261 0.80 -16.06 14.26
CA LEU A 261 1.79 -15.28 15.01
C LEU A 261 3.17 -15.40 14.37
N THR A 262 3.95 -14.32 14.40
CA THR A 262 5.26 -14.27 13.73
C THR A 262 6.23 -15.38 14.15
N GLN A 263 6.16 -15.81 15.42
CA GLN A 263 7.01 -16.89 15.96
C GLN A 263 6.66 -18.27 15.39
N ASP A 264 5.42 -18.45 14.92
CA ASP A 264 4.92 -19.72 14.39
C ASP A 264 4.92 -19.74 12.85
N ALA A 265 5.17 -18.60 12.19
CA ALA A 265 5.14 -18.51 10.73
C ALA A 265 6.17 -19.45 10.06
N CYS A 266 7.39 -19.53 10.60
CA CYS A 266 8.40 -20.47 10.11
C CYS A 266 7.99 -21.93 10.35
N PHE A 267 7.41 -22.25 11.50
CA PHE A 267 6.92 -23.59 11.81
C PHE A 267 5.84 -24.05 10.82
N ILE A 268 4.93 -23.15 10.45
CA ILE A 268 3.91 -23.41 9.43
C ILE A 268 4.55 -23.68 8.06
N MET A 269 5.54 -22.89 7.65
CA MET A 269 6.28 -23.14 6.42
C MET A 269 7.04 -24.47 6.45
N GLU A 270 7.61 -24.86 7.60
CA GLU A 270 8.28 -26.16 7.78
C GLU A 270 7.30 -27.34 7.62
N ILE A 271 6.07 -27.22 8.14
CA ILE A 271 5.01 -28.23 7.90
C ILE A 271 4.70 -28.33 6.40
N LEU A 272 4.46 -27.19 5.74
CA LEU A 272 4.14 -27.16 4.31
C LEU A 272 5.28 -27.69 3.43
N LEU A 273 6.53 -27.36 3.78
CA LEU A 273 7.73 -27.89 3.15
C LEU A 273 7.77 -29.42 3.23
N GLN A 274 7.48 -29.98 4.39
CA GLN A 274 7.42 -31.43 4.57
C GLN A 274 6.29 -32.06 3.74
N CYS A 275 5.11 -31.44 3.73
CA CYS A 275 3.98 -31.91 2.92
C CYS A 275 4.33 -31.94 1.42
N LEU A 276 5.01 -30.90 0.92
CA LEU A 276 5.51 -30.89 -0.45
C LEU A 276 6.50 -32.02 -0.70
N LYS A 277 7.50 -32.21 0.19
CA LYS A 277 8.48 -33.30 0.09
C LYS A 277 7.79 -34.66 0.00
N ASP A 278 6.75 -34.87 0.78
CA ASP A 278 5.98 -36.11 0.86
C ASP A 278 4.93 -36.30 -0.25
N ASN A 279 4.82 -35.34 -1.19
CA ASN A 279 3.82 -35.34 -2.28
C ASN A 279 2.36 -35.31 -1.80
N LEU A 280 2.09 -34.64 -0.69
CA LEU A 280 0.73 -34.50 -0.20
C LEU A 280 -0.04 -33.44 -0.98
N ASP A 281 -1.34 -33.66 -1.13
CA ASP A 281 -2.23 -32.67 -1.72
C ASP A 281 -2.61 -31.56 -0.71
N ILE A 282 -3.35 -30.56 -1.18
CA ILE A 282 -3.74 -29.40 -0.36
C ILE A 282 -4.64 -29.81 0.83
N LYS A 283 -5.49 -30.83 0.66
CA LYS A 283 -6.45 -31.28 1.68
C LYS A 283 -5.71 -32.04 2.76
N GLU A 284 -4.86 -32.98 2.38
CA GLU A 284 -3.99 -33.73 3.29
C GLU A 284 -3.08 -32.79 4.09
N SER A 285 -2.50 -31.79 3.41
CA SER A 285 -1.66 -30.77 4.04
C SER A 285 -2.43 -29.93 5.06
N CYS A 286 -3.67 -29.54 4.74
CA CYS A 286 -4.53 -28.80 5.69
C CYS A 286 -4.93 -29.65 6.90
N ASP A 287 -5.18 -30.95 6.71
CA ASP A 287 -5.46 -31.87 7.82
C ASP A 287 -4.25 -32.04 8.74
N ILE A 288 -3.03 -32.03 8.20
CA ILE A 288 -1.79 -32.04 9.00
C ILE A 288 -1.63 -30.72 9.76
N LEU A 289 -1.86 -29.58 9.12
CA LEU A 289 -1.79 -28.26 9.77
C LEU A 289 -2.79 -28.15 10.91
N ASP A 290 -3.99 -28.70 10.75
CA ASP A 290 -5.02 -28.74 11.81
C ASP A 290 -4.64 -29.61 12.99
N LYS A 291 -3.95 -30.72 12.76
CA LYS A 291 -3.47 -31.61 13.82
C LYS A 291 -2.22 -31.07 14.53
N LYS A 292 -1.34 -30.39 13.80
CA LYS A 292 -0.01 -29.97 14.28
C LYS A 292 0.09 -28.51 14.72
N SER A 293 -0.92 -27.68 14.42
CA SER A 293 -0.89 -26.25 14.74
C SER A 293 -2.25 -25.76 15.25
N PRO A 294 -2.28 -24.71 16.09
CA PRO A 294 -3.53 -24.10 16.51
C PRO A 294 -4.23 -23.30 15.39
N TYR A 295 -3.61 -23.19 14.20
CA TYR A 295 -4.05 -22.35 13.10
C TYR A 295 -4.87 -23.10 12.03
N GLY A 296 -5.18 -24.39 12.23
CA GLY A 296 -5.91 -25.23 11.26
C GLY A 296 -7.17 -24.58 10.68
N ASN A 297 -7.93 -23.89 11.52
CA ASN A 297 -9.15 -23.18 11.11
C ASN A 297 -8.89 -22.08 10.06
N LEU A 298 -7.73 -21.42 10.07
CA LEU A 298 -7.41 -20.38 9.08
C LEU A 298 -7.20 -20.99 7.68
N PHE A 299 -6.58 -22.18 7.62
CA PHE A 299 -6.35 -22.90 6.36
C PHE A 299 -7.64 -23.52 5.81
N LYS A 300 -8.45 -24.15 6.68
CA LYS A 300 -9.75 -24.72 6.28
C LYS A 300 -10.70 -23.69 5.68
N LYS A 301 -10.75 -22.49 6.26
CA LYS A 301 -11.55 -21.38 5.70
C LYS A 301 -11.11 -21.02 4.28
N SER A 302 -9.81 -21.01 4.01
CA SER A 302 -9.28 -20.69 2.68
C SER A 302 -9.69 -21.73 1.64
N LEU A 303 -9.75 -23.02 2.00
CA LEU A 303 -10.26 -24.09 1.13
C LEU A 303 -11.74 -23.95 0.79
N SER A 304 -12.57 -23.54 1.75
CA SER A 304 -14.03 -23.47 1.58
C SER A 304 -14.52 -22.35 0.66
N VAL A 305 -13.65 -21.41 0.27
CA VAL A 305 -14.01 -20.28 -0.60
C VAL A 305 -13.72 -20.58 -2.08
N ASP A 306 -12.94 -21.63 -2.37
CA ASP A 306 -12.56 -22.03 -3.73
C ASP A 306 -13.29 -23.32 -4.23
N LEU A 307 -14.31 -23.80 -3.50
CA LEU A 307 -15.27 -24.86 -3.88
C LEU A 307 -16.64 -24.27 -4.20
#